data_AF-A0A316RPF3-F1
#
_entry.id   AF-A0A316RPF3-F1
#
_cell.length_a   1.000
_cell.length_b   1.000
_cell.length_c   1.000
_cell.angle_alpha   90.00
_cell.angle_beta   90.00
_cell.angle_gamma   90.00
#
_symmetry.space_group_name_H-M   'P 1'
#
loop_
_entity.id
_entity.type
_entity.pdbx_description
1 polymer ?
#
loop_
_entity_poly.entity_id
_entity_poly.type
_entity_poly.pdbx_seq_one_letter_code
_entity_poly.pdbx_strand_id
1 'polypeptide(L)'
;MGAPKGKPHRKFTQAEKLAYISEFQDAHISQSKFAKEHGLNLSMFERWMKEYGEQGEAGLASHRDRCGNRYAALHTSKTLDEMGQLQLRMAKLEADVARLNKGYRVKGSGSQKEFVTGSGKSFRSSKI
;
A
#
# COMPACT_ATOMS: atom_id res chain seq x y z
N MET A 1 20.79 14.87 -11.23
CA MET A 1 20.10 14.75 -12.54
C MET A 1 18.76 14.05 -12.31
N GLY A 2 17.66 14.80 -12.27
CA GLY A 2 16.31 14.23 -12.15
C GLY A 2 15.83 13.71 -13.51
N ALA A 3 15.03 12.64 -13.52
CA ALA A 3 14.45 12.10 -14.75
C ALA A 3 13.68 13.20 -15.52
N PRO A 4 13.71 13.19 -16.87
CA PRO A 4 13.00 14.17 -17.68
C PRO A 4 11.50 14.13 -17.37
N LYS A 5 10.93 15.30 -17.06
CA LYS A 5 9.51 15.46 -16.73
C LYS A 5 8.66 14.91 -17.89
N GLY A 6 7.71 14.03 -17.58
CA GLY A 6 6.71 13.53 -18.53
C GLY A 6 6.89 12.09 -19.01
N LYS A 7 8.02 11.42 -18.78
CA LYS A 7 8.13 9.98 -19.06
C LYS A 7 7.48 9.17 -17.95
N PRO A 8 6.55 8.25 -18.25
CA PRO A 8 5.96 7.38 -17.24
C PRO A 8 7.04 6.51 -16.61
N HIS A 9 7.07 6.46 -15.28
CA HIS A 9 7.97 5.56 -14.57
C HIS A 9 7.62 4.10 -14.91
N ARG A 10 8.65 3.27 -15.13
CA ARG A 10 8.48 1.82 -15.30
C ARG A 10 7.79 1.25 -14.07
N LYS A 11 6.72 0.48 -14.29
CA LYS A 11 6.01 -0.27 -13.26
C LYS A 11 6.51 -1.71 -13.29
N PHE A 12 6.71 -2.29 -12.12
CA PHE A 12 7.06 -3.69 -11.97
C PHE A 12 5.88 -4.42 -11.35
N THR A 13 5.44 -5.48 -12.02
CA THR A 13 4.45 -6.43 -11.49
C THR A 13 5.07 -7.26 -10.36
N GLN A 14 4.22 -7.87 -9.54
CA GLN A 14 4.68 -8.74 -8.44
C GLN A 14 5.49 -9.93 -8.98
N ALA A 15 5.02 -10.57 -10.06
CA ALA A 15 5.70 -11.69 -10.70
C ALA A 15 7.09 -11.32 -11.23
N GLU A 16 7.24 -10.14 -11.85
CA GLU A 16 8.55 -9.67 -12.32
C GLU A 16 9.54 -9.48 -11.15
N LYS A 17 9.07 -8.94 -10.02
CA LYS A 17 9.94 -8.76 -8.84
C LYS A 17 10.40 -10.10 -8.27
N LEU A 18 9.51 -11.10 -8.24
CA LEU A 18 9.85 -12.45 -7.79
C LEU A 18 10.90 -13.10 -8.69
N ALA A 19 10.75 -12.94 -10.01
CA ALA A 19 11.73 -13.46 -10.97
C ALA A 19 13.13 -12.91 -10.68
N TYR A 20 13.25 -11.59 -10.48
CA TYR A 20 14.53 -10.97 -10.11
C TYR A 20 15.09 -11.46 -8.76
N ILE A 21 14.23 -11.71 -7.77
CA ILE A 21 14.67 -12.19 -6.46
C ILE A 21 15.10 -13.65 -6.51
N SER A 22 14.46 -14.48 -7.33
CA SER A 22 14.88 -15.87 -7.59
C SER A 22 16.22 -15.89 -8.32
N GLU A 23 16.34 -15.13 -9.42
CA GLU A 23 17.57 -15.04 -10.21
C GLU A 23 18.74 -14.51 -9.37
N PHE A 24 18.50 -13.56 -8.47
CA PHE A 24 19.52 -13.07 -7.55
C PHE A 24 20.00 -14.12 -6.54
N GLN A 25 19.10 -14.98 -6.05
CA GLN A 25 19.45 -16.08 -5.15
C GLN A 25 20.37 -17.09 -5.83
N ASP A 26 20.15 -17.37 -7.12
CA ASP A 26 20.94 -18.30 -7.91
C ASP A 26 22.27 -17.69 -8.39
N ALA A 27 22.31 -16.38 -8.65
CA ALA A 27 23.47 -15.70 -9.23
C ALA A 27 24.66 -15.54 -8.26
N HIS A 28 24.45 -15.61 -6.94
CA HIS A 28 25.47 -15.44 -5.90
C HIS A 28 26.40 -14.22 -6.08
N ILE A 29 25.88 -13.13 -6.64
CA ILE A 29 26.60 -11.86 -6.80
C ILE A 29 26.13 -10.81 -5.78
N SER A 30 26.85 -9.70 -5.66
CA SER A 30 26.41 -8.61 -4.78
C SER A 30 25.18 -7.89 -5.36
N GLN A 31 24.30 -7.40 -4.48
CA GLN A 31 23.07 -6.68 -4.87
C GLN A 31 23.36 -5.49 -5.79
N SER A 32 24.48 -4.78 -5.55
CA SER A 32 24.93 -3.66 -6.39
C SER A 32 25.31 -4.09 -7.80
N LYS A 33 25.96 -5.25 -7.96
CA LYS A 33 26.34 -5.79 -9.27
C LYS A 33 25.09 -6.25 -10.04
N PHE A 34 24.22 -7.01 -9.38
CA PHE A 34 22.94 -7.46 -9.95
C PHE A 34 22.07 -6.28 -10.40
N ALA A 35 21.89 -5.27 -9.53
CA ALA A 35 21.08 -4.11 -9.88
C ALA A 35 21.64 -3.36 -11.10
N LYS A 36 22.97 -3.23 -11.23
CA LYS A 36 23.58 -2.60 -12.40
C LYS A 36 23.39 -3.39 -13.68
N GLU A 37 23.57 -4.71 -13.64
CA GLU A 37 23.41 -5.59 -14.82
C GLU A 37 21.98 -5.58 -15.35
N HIS A 38 20.98 -5.54 -14.46
CA HIS A 38 19.56 -5.48 -14.84
C HIS A 38 19.00 -4.05 -14.97
N GLY A 39 19.83 -3.01 -14.87
CA GLY A 39 19.41 -1.61 -14.97
C GLY A 39 18.42 -1.19 -13.87
N LEU A 40 18.45 -1.85 -12.73
CA LEU A 40 17.63 -1.59 -11.55
C LEU A 40 18.30 -0.55 -10.65
N ASN A 41 17.47 0.21 -9.94
CA ASN A 41 17.97 1.06 -8.86
C ASN A 41 18.28 0.20 -7.62
N LEU A 42 19.50 0.32 -7.08
CA LEU A 42 19.95 -0.47 -5.94
C LEU A 42 19.01 -0.33 -4.72
N SER A 43 18.66 0.89 -4.33
CA SER A 43 17.78 1.13 -3.17
C SER A 43 16.37 0.56 -3.37
N MET A 44 15.90 0.52 -4.61
CA MET A 44 14.62 -0.12 -4.94
C MET A 44 14.69 -1.64 -4.79
N PHE A 45 15.79 -2.25 -5.25
CA PHE A 45 16.02 -3.69 -5.16
C PHE A 45 16.25 -4.15 -3.70
N GLU A 46 17.05 -3.40 -2.94
CA GLU A 46 17.26 -3.60 -1.49
C GLU A 46 15.92 -3.58 -0.74
N ARG A 47 15.03 -2.63 -1.07
CA ARG A 47 13.69 -2.60 -0.47
C ARG A 47 12.88 -3.84 -0.81
N TRP A 48 12.92 -4.33 -2.05
CA TRP A 48 12.20 -5.56 -2.42
C TRP A 48 12.74 -6.78 -1.66
N MET A 49 14.07 -6.91 -1.54
CA MET A 49 14.69 -7.98 -0.75
C MET A 49 14.26 -7.94 0.72
N LYS A 50 14.19 -6.74 1.31
CA LYS A 50 13.69 -6.55 2.68
C LYS A 50 12.21 -6.91 2.82
N GLU A 51 11.36 -6.38 1.94
CA GLU A 51 9.92 -6.66 1.95
C GLU A 51 9.62 -8.16 1.74
N TYR A 52 10.38 -8.82 0.87
CA TYR A 52 10.30 -10.27 0.64
C TYR A 52 10.75 -11.06 1.87
N GLY A 53 11.80 -10.64 2.57
CA GLY A 53 12.24 -11.29 3.82
C GLY A 53 11.22 -11.17 4.96
N GLU A 54 10.50 -10.05 5.05
CA GLU A 54 9.54 -9.81 6.14
C GLU A 54 8.15 -10.42 5.86
N GLN A 55 7.66 -10.35 4.63
CA GLN A 55 6.27 -10.64 4.27
C GLN A 55 6.15 -11.67 3.12
N GLY A 56 7.26 -12.25 2.68
CA GLY A 56 7.29 -13.18 1.55
C GLY A 56 6.81 -12.53 0.26
N GLU A 57 6.15 -13.32 -0.58
CA GLU A 57 5.59 -12.87 -1.85
C GLU A 57 4.58 -11.71 -1.70
N ALA A 58 3.79 -11.71 -0.63
CA ALA A 58 2.81 -10.63 -0.34
C ALA A 58 3.50 -9.27 -0.14
N GLY A 59 4.75 -9.29 0.37
CA GLY A 59 5.62 -8.13 0.49
C GLY A 59 6.00 -7.51 -0.85
N LEU A 60 5.81 -8.18 -1.99
CA LEU A 60 6.16 -7.63 -3.31
C LEU A 60 4.97 -7.02 -4.06
N ALA A 61 3.77 -7.06 -3.48
CA ALA A 61 2.59 -6.41 -4.03
C ALA A 61 2.83 -4.92 -4.34
N SER A 62 2.07 -4.36 -5.28
CA SER A 62 2.25 -2.94 -5.63
C SER A 62 1.96 -2.06 -4.42
N HIS A 63 2.72 -0.97 -4.26
CA HIS A 63 2.44 0.00 -3.20
C HIS A 63 0.99 0.52 -3.28
N ARG A 64 0.41 0.63 -4.48
CA ARG A 64 -0.99 1.00 -4.66
C ARG A 64 -1.97 -0.04 -4.10
N ASP A 65 -1.59 -1.31 -4.14
CA ASP A 65 -2.41 -2.40 -3.61
C ASP A 65 -2.34 -2.40 -2.07
N ARG A 66 -1.19 -2.00 -1.51
CA ARG A 66 -0.99 -1.87 -0.06
C ARG A 66 -1.56 -0.58 0.55
N CYS A 67 -1.56 0.50 -0.22
CA CYS A 67 -1.84 1.85 0.28
C CYS A 67 -2.99 2.49 -0.50
N GLY A 68 -4.19 2.42 0.08
CA GLY A 68 -5.42 2.95 -0.48
C GLY A 68 -6.58 2.84 0.50
N ASN A 69 -7.71 3.49 0.19
CA ASN A 69 -8.92 3.29 0.96
C ASN A 69 -9.43 1.86 0.70
N ARG A 70 -9.42 1.00 1.73
CA ARG A 70 -9.91 -0.39 1.67
C ARG A 70 -11.35 -0.49 1.16
N TYR A 71 -12.14 0.58 1.31
CA TYR A 71 -13.52 0.67 0.88
C TYR A 71 -13.69 1.39 -0.47
N ALA A 72 -12.60 1.74 -1.17
CA ALA A 72 -12.68 2.47 -2.45
C ALA A 72 -13.47 1.71 -3.52
N ALA A 73 -13.37 0.37 -3.51
CA ALA A 73 -14.07 -0.50 -4.45
C ALA A 73 -15.60 -0.29 -4.45
N LEU A 74 -16.19 0.18 -3.34
CA LEU A 74 -17.61 0.55 -3.26
C LEU A 74 -18.01 1.69 -4.21
N HIS A 75 -17.06 2.50 -4.66
CA HIS A 75 -17.31 3.68 -5.49
C HIS A 75 -16.56 3.66 -6.82
N THR A 76 -15.46 2.93 -6.92
CA THR A 76 -14.59 2.92 -8.11
C THR A 76 -14.77 1.68 -8.98
N SER A 77 -15.22 0.56 -8.42
CA SER A 77 -15.33 -0.69 -9.17
C SER A 77 -16.65 -0.77 -9.93
N LYS A 78 -16.59 -1.16 -11.21
CA LYS A 78 -17.76 -1.41 -12.06
C LYS A 78 -18.16 -2.89 -12.12
N THR A 79 -17.32 -3.78 -11.57
CA THR A 79 -17.45 -5.25 -11.68
C THR A 79 -17.62 -5.91 -10.32
N LEU A 80 -17.96 -5.14 -9.29
CA LEU A 80 -18.06 -5.65 -7.92
C LEU A 80 -19.42 -6.33 -7.71
N ASP A 81 -19.39 -7.62 -7.42
CA ASP A 81 -20.57 -8.43 -7.10
C ASP A 81 -21.34 -7.91 -5.88
N GLU A 82 -22.64 -8.16 -5.82
CA GLU A 82 -23.52 -7.71 -4.73
C GLU A 82 -23.04 -8.23 -3.37
N MET A 83 -22.63 -9.50 -3.29
CA MET A 83 -22.09 -10.08 -2.06
C MET A 83 -20.80 -9.37 -1.64
N GLY A 84 -19.90 -9.09 -2.58
CA GLY A 84 -18.67 -8.35 -2.31
C GLY A 84 -18.93 -6.92 -1.85
N GLN A 85 -19.92 -6.24 -2.45
CA GLN A 85 -20.36 -4.91 -2.00
C GLN A 85 -20.88 -4.95 -0.56
N LEU A 86 -21.71 -5.93 -0.23
CA LEU A 86 -22.26 -6.11 1.13
C LEU A 86 -21.16 -6.37 2.15
N GLN A 87 -20.24 -7.28 1.86
CA GLN A 87 -19.09 -7.57 2.75
C GLN A 87 -18.26 -6.31 3.04
N LEU A 88 -17.96 -5.50 2.03
CA LEU A 88 -17.23 -4.25 2.21
C LEU A 88 -18.01 -3.22 3.04
N ARG A 89 -19.35 -3.14 2.88
CA ARG A 89 -20.20 -2.26 3.70
C ARG A 89 -20.26 -2.74 5.15
N MET A 90 -20.39 -4.04 5.39
CA MET A 90 -20.36 -4.63 6.73
C MET A 90 -19.04 -4.33 7.43
N ALA A 91 -17.90 -4.60 6.78
CA ALA A 91 -16.58 -4.31 7.33
C ALA A 91 -16.40 -2.80 7.67
N LYS A 92 -16.94 -1.92 6.82
CA LYS A 92 -16.93 -0.47 7.08
C LYS A 92 -17.77 -0.11 8.32
N LEU A 93 -18.98 -0.67 8.43
CA LEU A 93 -19.87 -0.46 9.57
C LEU A 93 -19.26 -0.99 10.86
N GLU A 94 -18.67 -2.18 10.85
CA GLU A 94 -17.99 -2.76 12.02
C GLU A 94 -16.85 -1.87 12.52
N ALA A 95 -16.04 -1.32 11.60
CA ALA A 95 -14.98 -0.37 11.96
C ALA A 95 -15.54 0.92 12.59
N ASP A 96 -16.66 1.43 12.06
CA ASP A 96 -17.32 2.62 12.60
C ASP A 96 -17.96 2.34 13.98
N VAL A 97 -18.60 1.19 14.17
CA VAL A 97 -19.15 0.74 15.46
C VAL A 97 -18.04 0.57 16.48
N ALA A 98 -16.95 -0.12 16.13
CA ALA A 98 -15.80 -0.29 17.02
C ALA A 98 -15.23 1.07 17.46
N ARG A 99 -15.16 2.05 16.56
CA ARG A 99 -14.71 3.41 16.89
C ARG A 99 -15.70 4.16 17.78
N LEU A 100 -17.00 4.05 17.52
CA LEU A 100 -18.05 4.66 18.34
C LEU A 100 -18.06 4.05 19.75
N ASN A 101 -17.89 2.73 19.87
CA ASN A 101 -17.75 2.04 21.16
C ASN A 101 -16.53 2.52 21.95
N LYS A 102 -15.46 2.93 21.26
CA LYS A 102 -14.29 3.58 21.88
C LYS A 102 -14.53 5.05 22.27
N GLY A 103 -15.69 5.63 21.93
CA GLY A 103 -16.06 6.99 22.31
C GLY A 103 -15.51 8.08 21.38
N TYR A 104 -15.18 7.75 20.13
CA TYR A 104 -14.69 8.71 19.13
C TYR A 104 -15.60 8.81 17.91
N ARG A 105 -15.83 10.04 17.45
CA ARG A 105 -16.45 10.36 16.16
C ARG A 105 -15.39 10.87 15.19
N VAL A 106 -15.61 10.69 13.89
CA VAL A 106 -14.71 11.21 12.85
C VAL A 106 -15.47 12.22 12.00
N LYS A 107 -14.84 13.37 11.77
CA LYS A 107 -15.32 14.41 10.86
C LYS A 107 -14.32 14.63 9.74
N GLY A 108 -14.80 15.00 8.56
CA GLY A 108 -13.96 15.26 7.40
C GLY A 108 -13.26 14.01 6.85
N SER A 109 -12.39 14.23 5.87
CA SER A 109 -11.62 13.18 5.20
C SER A 109 -10.23 13.70 4.80
N GLY A 110 -9.31 12.78 4.47
CA GLY A 110 -7.97 13.15 4.03
C GLY A 110 -7.25 14.07 5.03
N SER A 111 -6.72 15.19 4.54
CA SER A 111 -6.01 16.18 5.38
C SER A 111 -6.92 16.96 6.34
N GLN A 112 -8.24 16.95 6.12
CA GLN A 112 -9.22 17.60 7.01
C GLN A 112 -9.85 16.61 8.00
N LYS A 113 -9.31 15.39 8.11
CA LYS A 113 -9.85 14.36 9.00
C LYS A 113 -9.55 14.70 10.46
N GLU A 114 -10.61 14.78 11.26
CA GLU A 114 -10.56 15.10 12.69
C GLU A 114 -11.26 14.01 13.52
N PHE A 115 -10.62 13.59 14.61
CA PHE A 115 -11.19 12.67 15.59
C PHE A 115 -11.71 13.48 16.77
N VAL A 116 -13.00 13.36 17.06
CA VAL A 116 -13.71 14.07 18.13
C VAL A 116 -14.05 13.07 19.23
N THR A 117 -13.54 13.28 20.43
CA THR A 117 -13.87 12.46 21.61
C THR A 117 -15.27 12.81 22.13
N GLY A 118 -15.88 11.89 22.87
CA GLY A 118 -17.14 12.16 23.59
C GLY A 118 -17.06 13.34 24.58
N SER A 119 -15.86 13.69 25.04
CA SER A 119 -15.58 14.85 25.89
C SER A 119 -15.42 16.18 25.13
N GLY A 120 -15.68 16.21 23.82
CA GLY A 120 -15.63 17.42 23.00
C GLY A 120 -14.23 17.83 22.54
N LYS A 121 -13.18 17.10 22.93
CA LYS A 121 -11.80 17.34 22.47
C LYS A 121 -11.63 16.78 21.05
N SER A 122 -10.97 17.53 20.18
CA SER A 122 -10.67 17.07 18.81
C SER A 122 -9.18 17.06 18.53
N PHE A 123 -8.69 16.05 17.82
CA PHE A 123 -7.31 15.98 17.35
C PHE A 123 -7.25 15.51 15.90
N ARG A 124 -6.21 15.96 15.19
CA ARG A 124 -5.91 15.54 13.82
C ARG A 124 -4.85 14.45 13.84
N SER A 125 -4.89 13.57 12.85
CA SER A 125 -3.76 12.67 12.60
C SER A 125 -2.57 13.52 12.17
N SER A 126 -1.45 13.42 12.89
CA SER A 126 -0.19 13.99 12.43
C SER A 126 0.17 13.37 11.07
N LYS A 127 0.67 14.21 10.16
CA LYS A 127 1.15 13.77 8.85
C LYS A 127 2.46 13.02 9.10
N ILE A 128 2.47 11.71 8.87
CA ILE A 128 3.69 10.90 8.82
C ILE A 128 4.37 11.17 7.49
#